data_AF-A0A7J6VQ56-F1
#
_entry.id   AF-A0A7J6VQ56-F1
#
_cell.length_a   1.000
_cell.length_b   1.000
_cell.length_c   1.000
_cell.angle_alpha   90.00
_cell.angle_beta   90.00
_cell.angle_gamma   90.00
#
_symmetry.space_group_name_H-M   'P 1'
#
loop_
_entity.id
_entity.type
_entity.pdbx_description
1 polymer ?
#
loop_
_entity_poly.entity_id
_entity_poly.type
_entity_poly.pdbx_seq_one_letter_code
_entity_poly.pdbx_strand_id
1 'polypeptide(L)'
;MLQGRAGGFERELLDLIQATHAPADDQEFNLKPLLNVVEKIFQDASTFGIEGLSHPNSEAQIDAVTKLSSEISRISSGGVDYHTNTLALLKTLSSYSWEAKMVMALSAFGVNYGEFWLMTQFYPISLMEQYENVLRSKYEDLNNLIKVMLHMTKLIVEFQELPLHCIINDKAHATLLSSVPSAAYWTIRCVLVCSAEILGLIDLGQEEKITHTSEAEYSALEILEVAPGAPHWELATYGHKLKHIDAHLVMHLDLVTKK
;
A
#
# COMPACT_ATOMS: atom_id res chain seq x y z
N MET A 1 -20.38 -27.99 -6.42
CA MET A 1 -19.08 -28.33 -5.79
C MET A 1 -18.03 -27.20 -5.87
N LEU A 2 -18.21 -26.14 -6.66
CA LEU A 2 -17.20 -25.06 -6.79
C LEU A 2 -17.18 -24.06 -5.62
N GLN A 3 -18.30 -23.89 -4.91
CA GLN A 3 -18.42 -22.94 -3.79
C GLN A 3 -17.67 -23.38 -2.52
N GLY A 4 -17.47 -24.69 -2.32
CA GLY A 4 -16.71 -25.22 -1.18
C GLY A 4 -15.19 -25.10 -1.32
N ARG A 5 -14.67 -24.96 -2.55
CA ARG A 5 -13.23 -24.87 -2.83
C ARG A 5 -12.71 -23.44 -2.66
N ALA A 6 -13.50 -22.43 -3.05
CA ALA A 6 -13.18 -21.02 -2.83
C ALA A 6 -13.14 -20.64 -1.34
N GLY A 7 -14.11 -21.12 -0.54
CA GLY A 7 -14.10 -20.93 0.91
C GLY A 7 -13.07 -21.76 1.67
N GLY A 8 -12.44 -22.75 1.04
CA GLY A 8 -11.27 -23.46 1.58
C GLY A 8 -10.01 -22.60 1.46
N PHE A 9 -9.76 -22.07 0.26
CA PHE A 9 -8.59 -21.24 -0.03
C PHE A 9 -8.56 -19.94 0.80
N GLU A 10 -9.70 -19.26 0.97
CA GLU A 10 -9.74 -18.04 1.78
C GLU A 10 -9.45 -18.31 3.27
N ARG A 11 -9.77 -19.52 3.78
CA ARG A 11 -9.42 -19.91 5.16
C ARG A 11 -7.95 -20.24 5.31
N GLU A 12 -7.39 -21.04 4.40
CA GLU A 12 -5.95 -21.35 4.39
C GLU A 12 -5.11 -20.07 4.30
N LEU A 13 -5.51 -19.11 3.47
CA LEU A 13 -4.86 -17.80 3.39
C LEU A 13 -4.95 -17.04 4.71
N LEU A 14 -6.12 -17.02 5.35
CA LEU A 14 -6.31 -16.34 6.63
C LEU A 14 -5.46 -16.96 7.73
N ASP A 15 -5.35 -18.29 7.76
CA ASP A 15 -4.50 -19.02 8.71
C ASP A 15 -3.02 -18.66 8.52
N LEU A 16 -2.55 -18.58 7.27
CA LEU A 16 -1.19 -18.12 6.96
C LEU A 16 -0.96 -16.67 7.40
N ILE A 17 -1.92 -15.78 7.15
CA ILE A 17 -1.83 -14.38 7.60
C ILE A 17 -1.75 -14.32 9.11
N GLN A 18 -2.63 -15.02 9.83
CA GLN A 18 -2.66 -15.03 11.29
C GLN A 18 -1.36 -15.59 11.90
N ALA A 19 -0.74 -16.59 11.26
CA ALA A 19 0.53 -17.15 11.70
C ALA A 19 1.70 -16.14 11.68
N THR A 20 1.56 -15.00 10.98
CA THR A 20 2.56 -13.92 10.98
C THR A 20 2.41 -12.93 12.14
N HIS A 21 1.34 -13.05 12.93
CA HIS A 21 0.97 -12.07 13.94
C HIS A 21 1.45 -12.49 15.33
N ALA A 22 2.32 -11.69 15.93
CA ALA A 22 2.85 -11.91 17.29
C ALA A 22 3.05 -10.55 17.98
N PRO A 23 1.96 -9.86 18.36
CA PRO A 23 2.03 -8.50 18.87
C PRO A 23 2.74 -8.45 20.22
N ALA A 24 3.55 -7.41 20.43
CA ALA A 24 4.13 -7.15 21.74
C ALA A 24 3.10 -6.40 22.61
N ASP A 25 2.96 -6.79 23.88
CA ASP A 25 1.96 -6.23 24.81
C ASP A 25 2.20 -4.74 25.15
N ASP A 26 3.36 -4.18 24.81
CA ASP A 26 3.85 -2.87 25.28
C ASP A 26 4.07 -1.81 24.17
N GLN A 27 3.83 -2.15 22.91
CA GLN A 27 4.06 -1.23 21.79
C GLN A 27 2.81 -0.43 21.42
N GLU A 28 2.38 0.50 22.29
CA GLU A 28 1.36 1.49 21.92
C GLU A 28 1.96 2.54 20.96
N PHE A 29 1.59 2.45 19.69
CA PHE A 29 2.00 3.38 18.66
C PHE A 29 0.86 4.37 18.39
N ASN A 30 1.08 5.66 18.59
CA ASN A 30 0.10 6.66 18.16
C ASN A 30 0.13 6.76 16.62
N LEU A 31 -0.87 6.16 15.97
CA LEU A 31 -0.92 6.02 14.51
C LEU A 31 -1.41 7.28 13.79
N LYS A 32 -2.20 8.12 14.45
CA LYS A 32 -2.85 9.29 13.84
C LYS A 32 -1.87 10.31 13.26
N PRO A 33 -0.80 10.73 13.98
CA PRO A 33 0.13 11.69 13.43
C PRO A 33 0.84 11.15 12.19
N LEU A 34 1.24 9.88 12.21
CA LEU A 34 1.88 9.23 11.09
C LEU A 34 0.93 9.12 9.88
N LEU A 35 -0.31 8.70 10.11
CA LEU A 35 -1.34 8.60 9.07
C LEU A 35 -1.68 9.96 8.42
N ASN A 36 -1.68 11.05 9.21
CA ASN A 36 -1.88 12.40 8.69
C ASN A 36 -0.72 12.87 7.80
N VAL A 37 0.51 12.48 8.12
CA VAL A 37 1.68 12.78 7.27
C VAL A 37 1.57 12.03 5.95
N VAL A 38 1.24 10.74 6.00
CA VAL A 38 1.05 9.90 4.82
C VAL A 38 -0.02 10.46 3.90
N GLU A 39 -1.16 10.88 4.46
CA GLU A 39 -2.20 11.54 3.68
C GLU A 39 -1.70 12.79 2.96
N LYS A 40 -0.94 13.64 3.66
CA LYS A 40 -0.36 14.85 3.05
C LYS A 40 0.61 14.51 1.92
N ILE A 41 1.45 13.49 2.10
CA ILE A 41 2.37 13.02 1.05
C ILE A 41 1.58 12.56 -0.19
N PHE A 42 0.50 11.78 -0.01
CA PHE A 42 -0.30 11.33 -1.16
C PHE A 42 -1.15 12.43 -1.80
N GLN A 43 -1.49 13.49 -1.07
CA GLN A 43 -2.24 14.63 -1.60
C GLN A 43 -1.34 15.65 -2.31
N ASP A 44 -0.14 15.88 -1.79
CA ASP A 44 0.82 16.88 -2.28
C ASP A 44 2.24 16.33 -2.25
N ALA A 45 2.48 15.31 -3.06
CA ALA A 45 3.77 14.64 -3.15
C ALA A 45 4.91 15.56 -3.59
N SER A 46 4.58 16.73 -4.17
CA SER A 46 5.56 17.76 -4.55
C SER A 46 6.21 18.46 -3.37
N THR A 47 5.56 18.44 -2.20
CA THR A 47 5.93 19.28 -1.05
C THR A 47 6.52 18.49 0.11
N PHE A 48 6.33 17.16 0.17
CA PHE A 48 6.64 16.35 1.35
C PHE A 48 7.59 15.18 1.07
N GLY A 49 8.85 15.31 1.52
CA GLY A 49 9.80 14.20 1.68
C GLY A 49 9.83 13.67 3.13
N ILE A 50 10.98 13.11 3.55
CA ILE A 50 11.23 12.63 4.94
C ILE A 50 10.94 13.72 5.99
N GLU A 51 11.08 15.01 5.63
CA GLU A 51 10.76 16.14 6.51
C GLU A 51 9.31 16.12 7.02
N GLY A 52 8.35 15.60 6.24
CA GLY A 52 6.96 15.45 6.66
C GLY A 52 6.81 14.51 7.86
N LEU A 53 7.65 13.48 7.97
CA LEU A 53 7.64 12.50 9.06
C LEU A 53 8.23 13.06 10.36
N SER A 54 8.99 14.16 10.31
CA SER A 54 9.74 14.69 11.45
C SER A 54 8.89 15.45 12.47
N HIS A 55 7.75 16.03 12.06
CA HIS A 55 7.08 17.06 12.87
C HIS A 55 5.94 16.57 13.79
N PRO A 56 5.66 15.26 13.89
CA PRO A 56 4.99 14.73 15.09
C PRO A 56 5.45 13.33 15.58
N ASN A 57 6.42 12.66 14.94
CA ASN A 57 6.79 11.27 15.24
C ASN A 57 8.09 11.15 16.03
N SER A 58 8.27 10.04 16.77
CA SER A 58 9.52 9.79 17.48
C SER A 58 10.63 9.30 16.53
N GLU A 59 11.89 9.55 16.91
CA GLU A 59 13.08 9.13 16.14
C GLU A 59 13.07 7.63 15.82
N ALA A 60 12.62 6.79 16.77
CA ALA A 60 12.49 5.36 16.57
C ALA A 60 11.41 4.99 15.53
N GLN A 61 10.33 5.77 15.45
CA GLN A 61 9.29 5.56 14.44
C GLN A 61 9.79 5.94 13.05
N ILE A 62 10.52 7.05 12.95
CA ILE A 62 11.13 7.51 11.70
C ILE A 62 12.12 6.45 11.20
N ASP A 63 13.03 5.98 12.06
CA ASP A 63 14.00 4.94 11.72
C ASP A 63 13.31 3.63 11.28
N ALA A 64 12.24 3.22 11.97
CA ALA A 64 11.46 2.04 11.59
C ALA A 64 10.78 2.21 10.22
N VAL A 65 10.19 3.38 9.94
CA VAL A 65 9.58 3.70 8.64
C VAL A 65 10.64 3.74 7.53
N THR A 66 11.79 4.38 7.76
CA THR A 66 12.88 4.46 6.79
C THR A 66 13.45 3.08 6.46
N LYS A 67 13.70 2.24 7.47
CA LYS A 67 14.13 0.84 7.26
C LYS A 67 13.12 0.04 6.44
N LEU A 68 11.84 0.19 6.78
CA LEU A 68 10.77 -0.49 6.06
C LEU A 68 10.64 0.03 4.61
N SER A 69 10.88 1.32 4.37
CA SER A 69 10.90 1.94 3.04
C SER A 69 11.92 1.28 2.13
N SER A 70 13.16 1.14 2.63
CA SER A 70 14.24 0.47 1.92
C SER A 70 13.94 -1.01 1.65
N GLU A 71 13.34 -1.70 2.62
CA GLU A 71 12.97 -3.11 2.45
C GLU A 71 11.84 -3.29 1.42
N ILE A 72 10.82 -2.43 1.42
CA ILE A 72 9.77 -2.42 0.41
C ILE A 72 10.37 -2.22 -0.99
N SER A 73 11.24 -1.21 -1.16
CA SER A 73 11.89 -0.97 -2.46
C SER A 73 12.69 -2.18 -2.93
N ARG A 74 13.48 -2.78 -2.03
CA ARG A 74 14.31 -3.97 -2.33
C ARG A 74 13.48 -5.19 -2.73
N ILE A 75 12.37 -5.41 -2.05
CA ILE A 75 11.48 -6.54 -2.32
C ILE A 75 10.71 -6.32 -3.62
N SER A 76 10.24 -5.10 -3.87
CA SER A 76 9.50 -4.74 -5.07
C SER A 76 10.37 -4.77 -6.33
N SER A 77 11.66 -4.43 -6.26
CA SER A 77 12.59 -4.59 -7.39
C SER A 77 12.93 -6.06 -7.70
N GLY A 78 12.71 -6.97 -6.75
CA GLY A 78 13.11 -8.37 -6.84
C GLY A 78 12.14 -9.28 -7.58
N GLY A 79 10.93 -8.83 -7.92
CA GLY A 79 9.99 -9.48 -8.85
C GLY A 79 9.46 -10.89 -8.52
N VAL A 80 9.83 -11.51 -7.39
CA VAL A 80 9.75 -12.99 -7.30
C VAL A 80 8.43 -13.59 -6.79
N ASP A 81 7.58 -12.89 -6.02
CA ASP A 81 6.19 -13.30 -5.72
C ASP A 81 5.55 -12.31 -4.73
N TYR A 82 4.52 -11.55 -5.14
CA TYR A 82 3.83 -10.60 -4.26
C TYR A 82 3.20 -11.27 -3.03
N HIS A 83 2.76 -12.52 -3.11
CA HIS A 83 2.19 -13.23 -1.97
C HIS A 83 3.25 -13.52 -0.91
N THR A 84 4.33 -14.21 -1.28
CA THR A 84 5.46 -14.52 -0.38
C THR A 84 6.06 -13.24 0.21
N ASN A 85 6.24 -12.21 -0.61
CA ASN A 85 6.76 -10.92 -0.18
C ASN A 85 5.85 -10.21 0.83
N THR A 86 4.53 -10.31 0.63
CA THR A 86 3.55 -9.77 1.60
C THR A 86 3.66 -10.49 2.94
N LEU A 87 3.74 -11.83 2.93
CA LEU A 87 3.89 -12.62 4.17
C LEU A 87 5.23 -12.32 4.89
N ALA A 88 6.32 -12.09 4.13
CA ALA A 88 7.60 -11.71 4.70
C ALA A 88 7.56 -10.33 5.37
N LEU A 89 6.92 -9.34 4.74
CA LEU A 89 6.70 -8.02 5.36
C LEU A 89 5.81 -8.11 6.60
N LEU A 90 4.73 -8.87 6.53
CA LEU A 90 3.85 -9.10 7.68
C LEU A 90 4.60 -9.70 8.87
N LYS A 91 5.49 -10.66 8.61
CA LYS A 91 6.35 -11.26 9.63
C LYS A 91 7.37 -10.27 10.19
N THR A 92 7.93 -9.41 9.35
CA THR A 92 8.83 -8.31 9.79
C THR A 92 8.11 -7.35 10.73
N LEU A 93 6.82 -7.10 10.48
CA LEU A 93 5.97 -6.27 11.32
C LEU A 93 5.19 -7.07 12.38
N SER A 94 5.63 -8.29 12.71
CA SER A 94 4.87 -9.24 13.54
C SER A 94 4.47 -8.66 14.91
N SER A 95 5.34 -7.85 15.52
CA SER A 95 5.14 -7.19 16.83
C SER A 95 4.08 -6.09 16.84
N TYR A 96 3.72 -5.55 15.68
CA TYR A 96 2.74 -4.46 15.57
C TYR A 96 1.30 -5.00 15.56
N SER A 97 0.33 -4.21 16.02
CA SER A 97 -1.08 -4.49 15.74
C SER A 97 -1.39 -4.41 14.24
N TRP A 98 -2.52 -4.96 13.79
CA TRP A 98 -2.83 -5.04 12.35
C TRP A 98 -2.95 -3.67 11.69
N GLU A 99 -3.62 -2.74 12.34
CA GLU A 99 -3.76 -1.35 11.92
C GLU A 99 -2.40 -0.64 11.92
N ALA A 100 -1.52 -0.92 12.90
CA ALA A 100 -0.17 -0.38 12.90
C ALA A 100 0.66 -0.94 11.73
N LYS A 101 0.54 -2.23 11.39
CA LYS A 101 1.19 -2.81 10.20
C LYS A 101 0.78 -2.06 8.93
N MET A 102 -0.50 -1.74 8.78
CA MET A 102 -1.03 -0.98 7.62
C MET A 102 -0.45 0.43 7.55
N VAL A 103 -0.48 1.16 8.67
CA VAL A 103 0.04 2.54 8.75
C VAL A 103 1.55 2.56 8.48
N MET A 104 2.31 1.63 9.05
CA MET A 104 3.75 1.52 8.81
C MET A 104 4.06 1.26 7.33
N ALA A 105 3.36 0.30 6.71
CA ALA A 105 3.55 -0.01 5.30
C ALA A 105 3.19 1.17 4.38
N LEU A 106 2.07 1.87 4.64
CA LEU A 106 1.70 3.07 3.89
C LEU A 106 2.68 4.23 4.10
N SER A 107 3.27 4.34 5.29
CA SER A 107 4.27 5.37 5.59
C SER A 107 5.57 5.14 4.84
N ALA A 108 6.06 3.90 4.88
CA ALA A 108 7.24 3.49 4.15
C ALA A 108 7.03 3.64 2.63
N PHE A 109 5.87 3.24 2.13
CA PHE A 109 5.50 3.49 0.73
C PHE A 109 5.41 4.99 0.40
N GLY A 110 4.86 5.81 1.30
CA GLY A 110 4.78 7.26 1.15
C GLY A 110 6.16 7.90 0.96
N VAL A 111 7.17 7.45 1.68
CA VAL A 111 8.56 7.92 1.50
C VAL A 111 9.05 7.64 0.07
N ASN A 112 8.89 6.40 -0.41
CA ASN A 112 9.27 6.01 -1.77
C ASN A 112 8.46 6.79 -2.84
N TYR A 113 7.16 7.00 -2.61
CA TYR A 113 6.27 7.75 -3.52
C TYR A 113 6.63 9.24 -3.60
N GLY A 114 6.92 9.88 -2.46
CA GLY A 114 7.36 11.27 -2.42
C GLY A 114 8.71 11.47 -3.12
N GLU A 115 9.66 10.57 -2.91
CA GLU A 115 10.95 10.59 -3.61
C GLU A 115 10.77 10.51 -5.13
N PHE A 116 9.92 9.59 -5.61
CA PHE A 116 9.57 9.49 -7.02
C PHE A 116 9.00 10.80 -7.58
N TRP A 117 8.03 11.41 -6.89
CA TRP A 117 7.39 12.64 -7.37
C TRP A 117 8.31 13.85 -7.33
N LEU A 118 9.30 13.86 -6.43
CA LEU A 118 10.38 14.85 -6.48
C LEU A 118 11.25 14.64 -7.73
N MET A 119 11.56 13.39 -8.11
CA MET A 119 12.32 13.10 -9.33
C MET A 119 11.59 13.54 -10.60
N THR A 120 10.28 13.33 -10.70
CA THR A 120 9.50 13.73 -11.90
C THR A 120 9.44 15.25 -12.12
N GLN A 121 9.66 16.07 -11.08
CA GLN A 121 9.76 17.53 -11.22
C GLN A 121 11.04 17.98 -11.93
N PHE A 122 12.13 17.22 -11.80
CA PHE A 122 13.40 17.51 -12.47
C PHE A 122 13.50 16.84 -13.85
N TYR A 123 12.65 15.83 -14.11
CA TYR A 123 12.60 15.06 -15.35
C TYR A 123 11.15 14.99 -15.83
N PRO A 124 10.66 16.03 -16.51
CA PRO A 124 9.26 16.09 -16.86
C PRO A 124 8.95 14.97 -17.85
N ILE A 125 7.99 14.12 -17.48
CA ILE A 125 7.40 13.04 -18.28
C ILE A 125 6.86 13.57 -19.63
N SER A 126 6.84 14.90 -19.83
CA SER A 126 6.54 15.58 -21.09
C SER A 126 7.47 15.22 -22.25
N LEU A 127 8.60 14.54 -22.03
CA LEU A 127 9.39 13.96 -23.14
C LEU A 127 8.72 12.74 -23.79
N MET A 128 7.68 12.16 -23.17
CA MET A 128 6.97 10.97 -23.62
C MET A 128 5.61 11.30 -24.27
N GLU A 129 5.53 12.30 -25.16
CA GLU A 129 4.28 12.65 -25.89
C GLU A 129 3.64 11.42 -26.57
N GLN A 130 4.46 10.43 -26.95
CA GLN A 130 4.02 9.19 -27.60
C GLN A 130 3.32 8.18 -26.66
N TYR A 131 3.47 8.34 -25.33
CA TYR A 131 2.96 7.40 -24.32
C TYR A 131 2.09 8.06 -23.23
N GLU A 132 1.77 9.34 -23.39
CA GLU A 132 1.04 10.14 -22.41
C GLU A 132 -0.26 9.49 -21.94
N ASN A 133 -1.05 8.94 -22.87
CA ASN A 133 -2.34 8.32 -22.55
C ASN A 133 -2.20 7.04 -21.69
N VAL A 134 -1.19 6.21 -21.97
CA VAL A 134 -0.94 4.96 -21.23
C VAL A 134 -0.41 5.28 -19.83
N LEU A 135 0.55 6.20 -19.75
CA LEU A 135 1.11 6.65 -18.46
C LEU A 135 0.04 7.32 -17.61
N ARG A 136 -0.78 8.19 -18.19
CA ARG A 136 -1.91 8.85 -17.49
C ARG A 136 -2.88 7.82 -16.89
N SER A 137 -3.25 6.79 -17.65
CA SER A 137 -4.12 5.71 -17.15
C SER A 137 -3.47 4.97 -15.98
N LYS A 138 -2.18 4.60 -16.09
CA LYS A 138 -1.45 3.95 -15.00
C LYS A 138 -1.38 4.80 -13.74
N TYR A 139 -1.12 6.11 -13.88
CA TYR A 139 -1.13 7.05 -12.75
C TYR A 139 -2.51 7.17 -12.11
N GLU A 140 -3.57 7.18 -12.91
CA GLU A 140 -4.94 7.22 -12.39
C GLU A 140 -5.28 5.96 -11.60
N ASP A 141 -4.93 4.77 -12.11
CA ASP A 141 -5.14 3.50 -11.43
C ASP A 141 -4.34 3.40 -10.13
N LEU A 142 -3.07 3.82 -10.16
CA LEU A 142 -2.21 3.93 -8.98
C LEU A 142 -2.82 4.86 -7.92
N ASN A 143 -3.21 6.07 -8.31
CA ASN A 143 -3.80 7.06 -7.39
C ASN A 143 -5.13 6.58 -6.80
N ASN A 144 -5.95 5.90 -7.60
CA ASN A 144 -7.20 5.32 -7.12
C ASN A 144 -6.94 4.20 -6.10
N LEU A 145 -5.93 3.36 -6.32
CA LEU A 145 -5.56 2.30 -5.37
C LEU A 145 -5.01 2.89 -4.06
N ILE A 146 -4.15 3.90 -4.14
CA ILE A 146 -3.62 4.63 -2.97
C ILE A 146 -4.75 5.21 -2.14
N LYS A 147 -5.73 5.87 -2.77
CA LYS A 147 -6.89 6.44 -2.07
C LYS A 147 -7.69 5.38 -1.31
N VAL A 148 -7.94 4.22 -1.93
CA VAL A 148 -8.69 3.13 -1.27
C VAL A 148 -7.88 2.54 -0.10
N MET A 149 -6.57 2.32 -0.27
CA MET A 149 -5.72 1.85 0.84
C MET A 149 -5.70 2.83 2.02
N LEU A 150 -5.58 4.13 1.75
CA LEU A 150 -5.57 5.16 2.77
C LEU A 150 -6.91 5.24 3.50
N HIS A 151 -8.02 5.26 2.76
CA HIS A 151 -9.37 5.30 3.33
C HIS A 151 -9.63 4.08 4.22
N MET A 152 -9.34 2.89 3.72
CA MET A 152 -9.53 1.65 4.46
C MET A 152 -8.69 1.60 5.74
N THR A 153 -7.44 2.07 5.69
CA THR A 153 -6.56 2.14 6.87
C THR A 153 -7.11 3.11 7.90
N LYS A 154 -7.59 4.29 7.48
CA LYS A 154 -8.23 5.27 8.38
C LYS A 154 -9.45 4.69 9.08
N LEU A 155 -10.34 4.04 8.33
CA LEU A 155 -11.52 3.39 8.89
C LEU A 155 -11.17 2.36 9.96
N ILE A 156 -10.14 1.55 9.72
CA ILE A 156 -9.71 0.54 10.71
C ILE A 156 -9.07 1.19 11.93
N VAL A 157 -8.23 2.21 11.77
CA VAL A 157 -7.64 2.95 12.90
C VAL A 157 -8.73 3.60 13.75
N GLU A 158 -9.71 4.27 13.12
CA GLU A 158 -10.85 4.86 13.81
C GLU A 158 -11.71 3.81 14.52
N PHE A 159 -11.92 2.65 13.87
CA PHE A 159 -12.65 1.53 14.46
C PHE A 159 -11.97 0.97 15.71
N GLN A 160 -10.66 0.75 15.69
CA GLN A 160 -9.91 0.20 16.83
C GLN A 160 -9.87 1.16 18.03
N GLU A 161 -10.00 2.46 17.79
CA GLU A 161 -10.08 3.47 18.85
C GLU A 161 -11.51 3.71 19.37
N LEU A 162 -12.53 3.03 18.84
CA LEU A 162 -13.90 3.22 19.29
C LEU A 162 -14.05 2.83 20.78
N PRO A 163 -14.60 3.72 21.62
CA PRO A 163 -14.92 3.36 22.99
C PRO A 163 -15.93 2.21 23.05
N LEU A 164 -15.76 1.28 24.00
CA LEU A 164 -16.65 0.12 24.15
C LEU A 164 -18.14 0.49 24.29
N HIS A 165 -18.45 1.66 24.86
CA HIS A 165 -19.83 2.13 25.02
C HIS A 165 -20.48 2.60 23.71
N CYS A 166 -19.71 2.72 22.62
CA CYS A 166 -20.20 3.01 21.27
C CYS A 166 -20.55 1.75 20.48
N ILE A 167 -20.21 0.55 21.00
CA ILE A 167 -20.47 -0.73 20.35
C ILE A 167 -21.90 -1.16 20.69
N ILE A 168 -22.80 -1.09 19.71
CA ILE A 168 -24.23 -1.41 19.89
C ILE A 168 -24.54 -2.83 19.36
N ASN A 169 -23.67 -3.37 18.51
CA ASN A 169 -23.88 -4.65 17.84
C ASN A 169 -22.62 -5.54 17.89
N ASP A 170 -22.59 -6.45 18.87
CA ASP A 170 -21.47 -7.37 19.10
C ASP A 170 -21.17 -8.28 17.91
N LYS A 171 -22.21 -8.69 17.15
CA LYS A 171 -22.02 -9.56 15.98
C LYS A 171 -21.36 -8.79 14.83
N ALA A 172 -21.80 -7.56 14.58
CA ALA A 172 -21.18 -6.70 13.57
C ALA A 172 -19.74 -6.34 13.96
N HIS A 173 -19.51 -6.07 15.25
CA HIS A 173 -18.18 -5.82 15.81
C HIS A 173 -17.23 -7.00 15.63
N ALA A 174 -17.66 -8.22 15.99
CA ALA A 174 -16.87 -9.44 15.78
C ALA A 174 -16.57 -9.70 14.28
N THR A 175 -17.54 -9.44 13.40
CA THR A 175 -17.34 -9.56 11.94
C THR A 175 -16.29 -8.58 11.44
N LEU A 176 -16.32 -7.34 11.94
CA LEU A 176 -15.37 -6.30 11.59
C LEU A 176 -13.95 -6.66 12.06
N LEU A 177 -13.78 -7.11 13.31
CA LEU A 177 -12.51 -7.62 13.84
C LEU A 177 -11.93 -8.76 13.00
N SER A 178 -12.77 -9.72 12.58
CA SER A 178 -12.31 -10.84 11.75
C SER A 178 -11.85 -10.43 10.35
N SER A 179 -12.27 -9.25 9.87
CA SER A 179 -11.91 -8.72 8.56
C SER A 179 -10.57 -7.98 8.56
N VAL A 180 -10.11 -7.50 9.73
CA VAL A 180 -8.91 -6.66 9.87
C VAL A 180 -7.62 -7.35 9.38
N PRO A 181 -7.32 -8.63 9.73
CA PRO A 181 -6.13 -9.30 9.23
C PRO A 181 -6.08 -9.39 7.70
N SER A 182 -7.23 -9.68 7.09
CA SER A 182 -7.37 -9.74 5.62
C SER A 182 -7.15 -8.37 5.00
N ALA A 183 -7.75 -7.32 5.56
CA ALA A 183 -7.55 -5.95 5.10
C ALA A 183 -6.06 -5.52 5.18
N ALA A 184 -5.37 -5.89 6.27
CA ALA A 184 -3.94 -5.61 6.42
C ALA A 184 -3.10 -6.32 5.35
N TYR A 185 -3.36 -7.60 5.10
CA TYR A 185 -2.69 -8.35 4.02
C TYR A 185 -2.89 -7.69 2.65
N TRP A 186 -4.14 -7.37 2.28
CA TRP A 186 -4.41 -6.78 0.96
C TRP A 186 -3.82 -5.38 0.82
N THR A 187 -3.78 -4.59 1.90
CA THR A 187 -3.12 -3.27 1.90
C THR A 187 -1.64 -3.38 1.64
N ILE A 188 -0.93 -4.24 2.38
CA ILE A 188 0.53 -4.41 2.23
C ILE A 188 0.86 -4.98 0.85
N ARG A 189 0.04 -5.90 0.35
CA ARG A 189 0.21 -6.44 -1.01
C ARG A 189 0.06 -5.36 -2.07
N CYS A 190 -0.95 -4.50 -1.94
CA CYS A 190 -1.14 -3.36 -2.85
C CYS A 190 0.02 -2.37 -2.75
N VAL A 191 0.54 -2.10 -1.56
CA VAL A 191 1.76 -1.29 -1.36
C VAL A 191 2.94 -1.84 -2.17
N LEU A 192 3.19 -3.15 -2.12
CA LEU A 192 4.29 -3.77 -2.87
C LEU A 192 4.13 -3.62 -4.38
N VAL A 193 2.90 -3.81 -4.88
CA VAL A 193 2.54 -3.67 -6.29
C VAL A 193 2.70 -2.22 -6.74
N CYS A 194 2.15 -1.26 -5.99
CA CYS A 194 2.31 0.16 -6.26
C CYS A 194 3.79 0.59 -6.24
N SER A 195 4.58 0.03 -5.32
CA SER A 195 6.01 0.32 -5.25
C SER A 195 6.77 -0.24 -6.46
N ALA A 196 6.40 -1.42 -6.96
CA ALA A 196 7.01 -1.98 -8.17
C ALA A 196 6.67 -1.15 -9.42
N GLU A 197 5.43 -0.66 -9.54
CA GLU A 197 5.05 0.26 -10.63
C GLU A 197 5.84 1.56 -10.61
N ILE A 198 6.00 2.17 -9.43
CA ILE A 198 6.80 3.40 -9.29
C ILE A 198 8.25 3.15 -9.69
N LEU A 199 8.85 2.06 -9.22
CA LEU A 199 10.23 1.71 -9.58
C LEU A 199 10.36 1.52 -11.10
N GLY A 200 9.41 0.82 -11.74
CA GLY A 200 9.39 0.69 -13.20
C GLY A 200 9.29 2.04 -13.93
N LEU A 201 8.54 3.00 -13.38
CA LEU A 201 8.47 4.36 -13.93
C LEU A 201 9.79 5.14 -13.77
N ILE A 202 10.49 4.95 -12.65
CA ILE A 202 11.83 5.53 -12.43
C ILE A 202 12.83 4.97 -13.43
N ASP A 203 12.85 3.65 -13.59
CA ASP A 203 13.79 2.96 -14.50
C ASP A 203 13.58 3.43 -15.95
N LEU A 204 12.33 3.54 -16.40
CA LEU A 204 11.98 4.10 -17.72
C LEU A 204 12.53 5.52 -17.91
N GLY A 205 12.37 6.40 -16.91
CA GLY A 205 12.89 7.77 -16.97
C GLY A 205 14.43 7.84 -16.97
N GLN A 206 15.11 6.85 -16.38
CA GLN A 206 16.58 6.78 -16.38
C GLN A 206 17.15 6.21 -17.69
N GLU A 207 16.45 5.31 -18.36
CA GLU A 207 16.91 4.75 -19.64
C GLU A 207 16.84 5.77 -20.79
N GLU A 208 15.82 6.65 -20.82
CA GLU A 208 15.76 7.77 -21.77
C GLU A 208 16.98 8.70 -21.65
N LYS A 209 17.49 8.91 -20.43
CA LYS A 209 18.72 9.68 -20.19
C LYS A 209 19.95 9.05 -20.86
N ILE A 210 20.00 7.72 -20.99
CA ILE A 210 21.13 6.99 -21.57
C ILE A 210 21.04 6.98 -23.11
N THR A 211 19.85 6.82 -23.68
CA THR A 211 19.63 6.74 -25.14
C THR A 211 19.80 8.06 -25.88
N HIS A 212 19.73 9.21 -25.21
CA HIS A 212 20.18 10.50 -25.79
C HIS A 212 21.70 10.55 -26.12
N THR A 213 22.45 9.45 -25.93
CA THR A 213 23.84 9.29 -26.41
C THR A 213 24.06 8.17 -27.44
N SER A 214 23.04 7.40 -27.84
CA SER A 214 23.20 6.39 -28.90
C SER A 214 21.84 5.90 -29.40
N GLU A 215 21.68 5.88 -30.73
CA GLU A 215 20.53 5.32 -31.46
C GLU A 215 20.21 3.89 -30.98
N ALA A 216 19.06 3.73 -30.33
CA ALA A 216 18.40 2.45 -30.15
C ALA A 216 16.88 2.66 -30.18
N GLU A 217 16.34 2.76 -31.40
CA GLU A 217 14.91 2.62 -31.66
C GLU A 217 14.52 1.14 -31.50
N TYR A 218 14.35 0.68 -30.26
CA TYR A 218 13.64 -0.56 -29.98
C TYR A 218 12.62 -0.33 -28.87
N SER A 219 11.41 0.01 -29.34
CA SER A 219 10.08 -0.12 -28.73
C SER A 219 9.99 0.09 -27.21
N ALA A 220 9.73 1.32 -26.78
CA ALA A 220 9.30 1.62 -25.42
C ALA A 220 8.00 0.88 -24.99
N LEU A 221 7.23 0.31 -25.93
CA LEU A 221 6.14 -0.63 -25.63
C LEU A 221 6.65 -1.98 -25.11
N GLU A 222 7.75 -2.48 -25.66
CA GLU A 222 8.39 -3.71 -25.17
C GLU A 222 9.04 -3.43 -23.80
N ILE A 223 9.61 -2.24 -23.59
CA ILE A 223 10.11 -1.83 -22.26
C ILE A 223 8.95 -1.64 -21.26
N LEU A 224 7.79 -1.13 -21.67
CA LEU A 224 6.58 -1.06 -20.81
C LEU A 224 6.00 -2.44 -20.46
N GLU A 225 6.20 -3.45 -21.31
CA GLU A 225 5.82 -4.86 -21.05
C GLU A 225 6.91 -5.64 -20.29
N VAL A 226 8.19 -5.26 -20.43
CA VAL A 226 9.37 -5.92 -19.84
C VAL A 226 9.82 -5.25 -18.53
N ALA A 227 9.42 -4.00 -18.28
CA ALA A 227 9.68 -3.31 -17.02
C ALA A 227 9.16 -4.15 -15.85
N PRO A 228 9.88 -4.18 -14.71
CA PRO A 228 9.57 -5.03 -13.56
C PRO A 228 8.27 -4.67 -12.81
N GLY A 229 7.35 -3.93 -13.45
CA GLY A 229 6.02 -3.63 -12.95
C GLY A 229 5.14 -4.87 -12.83
N ALA A 230 4.08 -4.76 -12.03
CA ALA A 230 3.11 -5.83 -11.95
C ALA A 230 2.34 -5.94 -13.28
N PRO A 231 1.90 -7.14 -13.68
CA PRO A 231 1.01 -7.28 -14.81
C PRO A 231 -0.19 -6.34 -14.65
N HIS A 232 -0.55 -5.57 -15.69
CA HIS A 232 -1.60 -4.54 -15.64
C HIS A 232 -2.92 -5.01 -15.00
N TRP A 233 -3.29 -6.28 -15.18
CA TRP A 233 -4.51 -6.85 -14.59
C TRP A 233 -4.44 -7.01 -13.06
N GLU A 234 -3.26 -7.06 -12.45
CA GLU A 234 -3.08 -7.21 -11.01
C GLU A 234 -3.57 -5.99 -10.24
N LEU A 235 -3.20 -4.78 -10.68
CA LEU A 235 -3.68 -3.53 -10.08
C LEU A 235 -5.21 -3.44 -10.08
N ALA A 236 -5.84 -3.70 -11.23
CA ALA A 236 -7.29 -3.66 -11.36
C ALA A 236 -7.98 -4.73 -10.48
N THR A 237 -7.41 -5.94 -10.43
CA THR A 237 -7.93 -7.05 -9.63
C THR A 237 -7.84 -6.75 -8.14
N TYR A 238 -6.68 -6.28 -7.67
CA TYR A 238 -6.48 -5.93 -6.27
C TYR A 238 -7.27 -4.69 -5.87
N GLY A 239 -7.39 -3.69 -6.75
CA GLY A 239 -8.26 -2.54 -6.55
C GLY A 239 -9.72 -2.93 -6.37
N HIS A 240 -10.24 -3.86 -7.17
CA HIS A 240 -11.60 -4.37 -6.98
C HIS A 240 -11.75 -5.12 -5.65
N LYS A 241 -10.78 -5.97 -5.27
CA LYS A 241 -10.80 -6.69 -3.98
C LYS A 241 -10.78 -5.72 -2.79
N LEU A 242 -9.94 -4.69 -2.85
CA LEU A 242 -9.82 -3.70 -1.79
C LEU A 242 -11.08 -2.85 -1.65
N LYS A 243 -11.68 -2.39 -2.76
CA LYS A 243 -12.96 -1.67 -2.76
C LYS A 243 -14.10 -2.52 -2.17
N HIS A 244 -14.11 -3.82 -2.46
CA HIS A 244 -15.08 -4.73 -1.87
C HIS A 244 -14.90 -4.87 -0.35
N ILE A 245 -13.65 -4.98 0.13
CA ILE A 245 -13.35 -5.04 1.57
C ILE A 245 -13.75 -3.70 2.23
N ASP A 246 -13.36 -2.57 1.64
CA ASP A 246 -13.69 -1.23 2.11
C ASP A 246 -15.21 -1.03 2.28
N ALA A 247 -16.00 -1.38 1.25
CA ALA A 247 -17.45 -1.30 1.30
C ALA A 247 -18.04 -2.20 2.42
N HIS A 248 -17.47 -3.38 2.63
CA HIS A 248 -17.88 -4.29 3.70
C HIS A 248 -17.55 -3.70 5.09
N LEU A 249 -16.37 -3.11 5.26
CA LEU A 249 -15.96 -2.45 6.50
C LEU A 249 -16.86 -1.26 6.82
N VAL A 250 -17.14 -0.39 5.84
CA VAL A 250 -18.06 0.76 5.97
C VAL A 250 -19.44 0.30 6.42
N MET A 251 -20.01 -0.69 5.72
CA MET A 251 -21.34 -1.24 6.06
C MET A 251 -21.39 -1.77 7.49
N HIS A 252 -20.36 -2.53 7.92
CA HIS A 252 -20.34 -3.10 9.26
C HIS A 252 -20.05 -2.06 10.35
N LEU A 253 -19.23 -1.05 10.08
CA LEU A 253 -18.97 0.06 10.99
C LEU A 253 -20.25 0.86 11.24
N ASP A 254 -21.03 1.12 10.20
CA ASP A 254 -22.36 1.72 10.28
C ASP A 254 -23.29 0.91 11.19
N LEU A 255 -23.28 -0.43 11.06
CA LEU A 255 -24.09 -1.33 11.90
C LEU A 255 -23.61 -1.39 13.35
N VAL A 256 -22.34 -1.13 13.62
CA VAL A 256 -21.76 -1.07 14.98
C VAL A 256 -22.15 0.23 15.68
N THR A 257 -22.26 1.34 14.94
CA THR A 257 -22.33 2.70 15.49
C THR A 257 -23.69 3.40 15.35
N LYS A 258 -24.59 2.94 14.46
CA LYS A 258 -25.93 3.54 14.31
C LYS A 258 -26.81 3.29 15.54
N LYS A 259 -27.30 4.40 16.12
CA LYS A 259 -28.47 4.45 17.02
C LYS A 259 -29.77 4.33 16.24
#